data_AF-A0A7D9JE16-F1
#
_entry.id   AF-A0A7D9JE16-F1
#
_cell.length_a   1.000
_cell.length_b   1.000
_cell.length_c   1.000
_cell.angle_alpha   90.00
_cell.angle_beta   90.00
_cell.angle_gamma   90.00
#
_symmetry.space_group_name_H-M   'P 1'
#
loop_
_entity.id
_entity.type
_entity.pdbx_description
1 polymer ?
#
loop_
_entity_poly.entity_id
_entity_poly.type
_entity_poly.pdbx_seq_one_letter_code
_entity_poly.pdbx_strand_id
1 'polypeptide(L)'
;MSDIDSKPLHPKNKLLLYSRYVLSKLAWHFTVATLSKTWVTENIDSIANKYIRRWLEVPISGTLSTAFLTNTKFGLSIYPPSVKFIQCQTVLRKALKSSPNESTNDLWRATSNHTNIQYDAYNSTKEVLKDFRSGHENKLLNQLTSQGSFFCSVTKFALPQLNKVWSIAQSKLPKNIYNFTIRYINNSLPTRKNLNRWAISPNSDCSFCLSPETLLHIVAGCQFYLDRFTWRHNSVLNFFAHTLQTVDGSTLYADLNGFKSPSILTGNTYRPDLLLACSNGSLYVVELTTGYETNLKNNVKRKKDKYRELLRQL
;
A
#
# COMPACT_ATOMS: atom_id res chain seq x y z
N MET A 1 -10.11 -12.69 -19.72
CA MET A 1 -10.31 -11.85 -18.52
C MET A 1 -11.64 -12.18 -17.85
N SER A 2 -12.74 -12.26 -18.60
CA SER A 2 -14.04 -12.81 -18.18
C SER A 2 -13.92 -14.12 -17.40
N ASP A 3 -13.12 -15.06 -17.91
CA ASP A 3 -13.02 -16.39 -17.29
C ASP A 3 -12.41 -16.31 -15.90
N ILE A 4 -11.32 -15.55 -15.74
CA ILE A 4 -10.67 -15.29 -14.44
C ILE A 4 -11.65 -14.61 -13.48
N ASP A 5 -12.45 -13.68 -14.01
CA ASP A 5 -13.43 -12.95 -13.24
C ASP A 5 -14.53 -13.84 -12.68
N SER A 6 -15.06 -14.75 -13.49
CA SER A 6 -16.14 -15.68 -13.12
C SER A 6 -15.76 -16.63 -11.98
N LYS A 7 -14.47 -16.93 -11.82
CA LYS A 7 -14.01 -17.90 -10.80
C LYS A 7 -14.03 -17.28 -9.40
N PRO A 8 -14.40 -18.05 -8.35
CA PRO A 8 -14.43 -17.60 -6.96
C PRO A 8 -13.02 -17.57 -6.33
N LEU A 9 -12.05 -16.98 -7.03
CA LEU A 9 -10.67 -16.89 -6.57
C LEU A 9 -10.44 -15.67 -5.70
N HIS A 10 -9.48 -15.79 -4.78
CA HIS A 10 -8.96 -14.66 -4.02
C HIS A 10 -8.46 -13.55 -4.98
N PRO A 11 -8.73 -12.25 -4.72
CA PRO A 11 -8.33 -11.14 -5.59
C PRO A 11 -6.85 -11.16 -5.98
N LYS A 12 -5.96 -11.42 -5.01
CA LYS A 12 -4.52 -11.65 -5.25
C LYS A 12 -4.24 -12.72 -6.30
N ASN A 13 -4.95 -13.84 -6.26
CA ASN A 13 -4.76 -14.94 -7.21
C ASN A 13 -5.24 -14.56 -8.60
N LYS A 14 -6.34 -13.79 -8.72
CA LYS A 14 -6.78 -13.22 -10.00
C LYS A 14 -5.73 -12.29 -10.60
N LEU A 15 -5.10 -11.45 -9.77
CA LEU A 15 -3.99 -10.59 -10.20
C LEU A 15 -2.74 -11.36 -10.62
N LEU A 16 -2.41 -12.45 -9.92
CA LEU A 16 -1.32 -13.34 -10.32
C LEU A 16 -1.59 -14.00 -11.67
N LEU A 17 -2.82 -14.48 -11.90
CA LEU A 17 -3.23 -15.04 -13.20
C LEU A 17 -3.17 -13.98 -14.29
N TYR A 18 -3.64 -12.76 -14.02
CA TYR A 18 -3.50 -11.65 -14.95
C TYR A 18 -2.03 -11.40 -15.33
N SER A 19 -1.17 -11.23 -14.33
CA SER A 19 0.25 -10.91 -14.55
C SER A 19 1.01 -12.03 -15.26
N ARG A 20 0.76 -13.30 -14.89
CA ARG A 20 1.52 -14.46 -15.41
C ARG A 20 0.96 -15.01 -16.72
N TYR A 21 -0.35 -14.97 -16.91
CA TYR A 21 -1.01 -15.64 -18.04
C TYR A 21 -1.53 -14.66 -19.08
N VAL A 22 -2.29 -13.65 -18.67
CA VAL A 22 -2.92 -12.71 -19.61
C VAL A 22 -1.86 -11.87 -20.33
N LEU A 23 -0.92 -11.28 -19.58
CA LEU A 23 0.17 -10.50 -20.18
C LEU A 23 1.10 -11.34 -21.07
N SER A 24 1.28 -12.62 -20.73
CA SER A 24 2.08 -13.55 -21.54
C SER A 24 1.38 -13.89 -22.86
N LYS A 25 0.05 -14.09 -22.85
CA LYS A 25 -0.73 -14.30 -24.08
C LYS A 25 -0.68 -13.10 -25.03
N LEU A 26 -0.68 -11.89 -24.48
CA LEU A 26 -0.60 -10.67 -25.28
C LEU A 26 0.81 -10.42 -25.84
N ALA A 27 1.84 -11.02 -25.23
CA ALA A 27 3.24 -10.70 -25.54
C ALA A 27 3.60 -10.90 -27.01
N TRP A 28 3.14 -12.00 -27.65
CA TRP A 28 3.40 -12.27 -29.05
C TRP A 28 2.82 -11.18 -29.96
N HIS A 29 1.51 -10.90 -29.80
CA HIS A 29 0.82 -9.86 -30.57
C HIS A 29 1.48 -8.48 -30.37
N PHE A 30 1.90 -8.17 -29.15
CA PHE A 30 2.61 -6.94 -28.82
C PHE A 30 4.00 -6.83 -29.43
N THR A 31 4.63 -7.94 -29.81
CA THR A 31 5.92 -7.91 -30.51
C THR A 31 5.71 -7.69 -32.00
N VAL A 32 4.78 -8.40 -32.64
CA VAL A 32 4.67 -8.42 -34.11
C VAL A 32 3.74 -7.35 -34.69
N ALA A 33 2.74 -6.90 -33.94
CA ALA A 33 1.73 -5.99 -34.47
C ALA A 33 2.20 -4.52 -34.48
N THR A 34 1.85 -3.80 -35.54
CA THR A 34 2.07 -2.37 -35.69
C THR A 34 1.00 -1.60 -34.91
N LEU A 35 1.20 -1.44 -33.61
CA LEU A 35 0.29 -0.73 -32.71
C LEU A 35 0.96 0.53 -32.17
N SER A 36 0.17 1.56 -31.86
CA SER A 36 0.65 2.71 -31.08
C SER A 36 0.44 2.47 -29.59
N LYS A 37 1.30 3.05 -28.73
CA LYS A 37 1.14 2.99 -27.27
C LYS A 37 -0.21 3.56 -26.83
N THR A 38 -0.65 4.65 -27.47
CA THR A 38 -1.94 5.29 -27.21
C THR A 38 -3.09 4.34 -27.46
N TRP A 39 -3.09 3.64 -28.61
CA TRP A 39 -4.13 2.67 -28.94
C TRP A 39 -4.20 1.54 -27.91
N VAL A 40 -3.05 0.99 -27.48
CA VAL A 40 -3.00 -0.05 -26.44
C VAL A 40 -3.56 0.46 -25.11
N THR A 41 -3.25 1.70 -24.75
CA THR A 41 -3.73 2.33 -23.51
C THR A 41 -5.25 2.52 -23.53
N GLU A 42 -5.80 3.01 -24.64
CA GLU A 42 -7.24 3.29 -24.74
C GLU A 42 -8.08 2.02 -24.85
N ASN A 43 -7.60 1.02 -25.60
CA ASN A 43 -8.39 -0.16 -25.93
C ASN A 43 -8.11 -1.35 -25.00
N ILE A 44 -6.86 -1.62 -24.66
CA ILE A 44 -6.49 -2.83 -23.90
C ILE A 44 -6.35 -2.52 -22.41
N ASP A 45 -5.66 -1.44 -22.03
CA ASP A 45 -5.55 -1.07 -20.62
C ASP A 45 -6.91 -0.75 -20.02
N SER A 46 -7.80 -0.07 -20.74
CA SER A 46 -9.17 0.22 -20.29
C SER A 46 -9.92 -1.05 -19.89
N ILE A 47 -9.86 -2.10 -20.73
CA ILE A 47 -10.45 -3.41 -20.44
C ILE A 47 -9.77 -4.00 -19.19
N ALA A 48 -8.45 -4.13 -19.18
CA ALA A 48 -7.73 -4.74 -18.06
C ALA A 48 -7.98 -4.02 -16.73
N ASN A 49 -7.93 -2.69 -16.73
CA ASN A 49 -8.15 -1.84 -15.57
C ASN A 49 -9.57 -1.98 -15.03
N LYS A 50 -10.59 -2.14 -15.88
CA LYS A 50 -11.98 -2.40 -15.43
C LYS A 50 -12.07 -3.66 -14.58
N TYR A 51 -11.44 -4.76 -15.01
CA TYR A 51 -11.42 -6.02 -14.25
C TYR A 51 -10.58 -5.91 -12.98
N ILE A 52 -9.39 -5.30 -13.05
CA ILE A 52 -8.51 -5.11 -11.89
C ILE A 52 -9.21 -4.29 -10.80
N ARG A 53 -9.89 -3.19 -11.19
CA ARG A 53 -10.71 -2.38 -10.29
C ARG A 53 -11.80 -3.20 -9.62
N ARG A 54 -12.53 -4.01 -10.40
CA ARG A 54 -13.59 -4.88 -9.87
C ARG A 54 -13.04 -5.90 -8.87
N TRP A 55 -11.91 -6.56 -9.17
CA TRP A 55 -11.33 -7.57 -8.27
C TRP A 55 -10.84 -6.98 -6.95
N LEU A 56 -10.29 -5.77 -7.00
CA LEU A 56 -9.81 -5.03 -5.83
C LEU A 56 -10.89 -4.17 -5.16
N GLU A 57 -12.10 -4.16 -5.72
CA GLU A 57 -13.22 -3.31 -5.30
C GLU A 57 -12.84 -1.81 -5.20
N VAL A 58 -11.97 -1.35 -6.10
CA VAL A 58 -11.56 0.05 -6.20
C VAL A 58 -12.59 0.80 -7.05
N PRO A 59 -13.10 1.97 -6.60
CA PRO A 59 -14.09 2.74 -7.36
C PRO A 59 -13.51 3.22 -8.71
N ILE A 60 -14.38 3.61 -9.63
CA ILE A 60 -13.98 4.11 -10.96
C ILE A 60 -13.09 5.36 -10.84
N SER A 61 -13.43 6.26 -9.92
CA SER A 61 -12.64 7.45 -9.54
C SER A 61 -11.38 7.13 -8.73
N GLY A 62 -11.17 5.87 -8.35
CA GLY A 62 -9.99 5.37 -7.66
C GLY A 62 -8.72 5.45 -8.53
N THR A 63 -7.56 5.68 -7.94
CA THR A 63 -6.30 5.44 -8.64
C THR A 63 -5.90 3.97 -8.57
N LEU A 64 -5.31 3.44 -9.65
CA LEU A 64 -4.60 2.15 -9.65
C LEU A 64 -3.09 2.32 -9.41
N SER A 65 -2.58 3.55 -9.29
CA SER A 65 -1.14 3.81 -9.13
C SER A 65 -0.52 2.99 -8.00
N THR A 66 -1.20 2.88 -6.86
CA THR A 66 -0.72 2.09 -5.72
C THR A 66 -0.58 0.61 -6.07
N ALA A 67 -1.52 0.03 -6.81
CA ALA A 67 -1.46 -1.38 -7.20
C ALA A 67 -0.25 -1.66 -8.11
N PHE A 68 0.20 -0.67 -8.89
CA PHE A 68 1.34 -0.80 -9.79
C PHE A 68 2.71 -0.74 -9.10
N LEU A 69 2.76 -0.25 -7.86
CA LEU A 69 3.99 -0.22 -7.08
C LEU A 69 4.43 -1.62 -6.66
N THR A 70 5.68 -1.73 -6.21
CA THR A 70 6.23 -2.98 -5.69
C THR A 70 5.60 -3.35 -4.34
N ASN A 71 5.67 -4.62 -4.01
CA ASN A 71 5.25 -5.16 -2.71
C ASN A 71 5.95 -4.46 -1.53
N THR A 72 7.22 -4.09 -1.68
CA THR A 72 8.01 -3.31 -0.70
C THR A 72 7.52 -1.87 -0.50
N LYS A 73 6.64 -1.40 -1.37
CA LYS A 73 6.04 -0.07 -1.37
C LYS A 73 4.51 -0.15 -1.23
N PHE A 74 4.02 -1.21 -0.58
CA PHE A 74 2.59 -1.46 -0.33
C PHE A 74 1.74 -1.62 -1.61
N GLY A 75 2.39 -1.83 -2.76
CA GLY A 75 1.73 -2.16 -4.01
C GLY A 75 1.59 -3.64 -4.26
N LEU A 76 1.07 -4.00 -5.44
CA LEU A 76 0.75 -5.38 -5.83
C LEU A 76 1.65 -5.91 -6.93
N SER A 77 2.65 -5.12 -7.34
CA SER A 77 3.65 -5.45 -8.37
C SER A 77 3.05 -5.83 -9.74
N ILE A 78 1.83 -5.39 -10.04
CA ILE A 78 1.21 -5.57 -11.35
C ILE A 78 1.50 -4.37 -12.25
N TYR A 79 1.28 -4.50 -13.55
CA TYR A 79 1.38 -3.40 -14.50
C TYR A 79 0.37 -3.60 -15.63
N PRO A 80 -0.08 -2.53 -16.29
CA PRO A 80 -1.08 -2.62 -17.36
C PRO A 80 -0.47 -3.21 -18.64
N PRO A 81 -1.31 -3.66 -19.59
CA PRO A 81 -0.87 -4.20 -20.88
C PRO A 81 0.05 -3.27 -21.67
N SER A 82 -0.16 -1.96 -21.63
CA SER A 82 0.70 -0.96 -22.29
C SER A 82 2.16 -1.06 -21.86
N VAL A 83 2.43 -1.33 -20.59
CA VAL A 83 3.80 -1.52 -20.09
C VAL A 83 4.40 -2.82 -20.64
N LYS A 84 3.61 -3.90 -20.73
CA LYS A 84 4.05 -5.14 -21.38
C LYS A 84 4.36 -4.91 -22.86
N PHE A 85 3.54 -4.12 -23.55
CA PHE A 85 3.75 -3.73 -24.93
C PHE A 85 5.08 -2.99 -25.12
N ILE A 86 5.35 -1.98 -24.28
CA ILE A 86 6.64 -1.27 -24.28
C ILE A 86 7.80 -2.25 -24.09
N GLN A 87 7.70 -3.19 -23.15
CA GLN A 87 8.76 -4.18 -22.93
C GLN A 87 9.01 -5.06 -24.17
N CYS A 88 7.96 -5.55 -24.81
CA CYS A 88 8.07 -6.34 -26.05
C CYS A 88 8.73 -5.53 -27.17
N GLN A 89 8.29 -4.28 -27.35
CA GLN A 89 8.84 -3.38 -28.35
C GLN A 89 10.31 -3.03 -28.08
N THR A 90 10.70 -2.75 -26.83
CA THR A 90 12.11 -2.52 -26.46
C THR A 90 12.98 -3.74 -26.78
N VAL A 91 12.50 -4.97 -26.53
CA VAL A 91 13.24 -6.19 -26.86
C VAL A 91 13.41 -6.33 -28.38
N LEU A 92 12.33 -6.13 -29.15
CA LEU A 92 12.37 -6.18 -30.60
C LEU A 92 13.35 -5.15 -31.16
N ARG A 93 13.24 -3.89 -30.74
CA ARG A 93 14.12 -2.80 -31.20
C ARG A 93 15.58 -3.10 -30.91
N LYS A 94 15.87 -3.63 -29.70
CA LYS A 94 17.23 -4.05 -29.34
C LYS A 94 17.72 -5.18 -30.25
N ALA A 95 16.90 -6.19 -30.50
CA ALA A 95 17.26 -7.31 -31.38
C ALA A 95 17.53 -6.84 -32.82
N LEU A 96 16.73 -5.92 -33.36
CA LEU A 96 16.97 -5.33 -34.68
C LEU A 96 18.28 -4.54 -34.71
N LYS A 97 18.53 -3.72 -33.70
CA LYS A 97 19.74 -2.89 -33.59
C LYS A 97 21.03 -3.70 -33.44
N SER A 98 20.99 -4.80 -32.68
CA SER A 98 22.15 -5.66 -32.43
C SER A 98 22.27 -6.82 -33.42
N SER A 99 21.40 -6.90 -34.43
CA SER A 99 21.43 -7.97 -35.42
C SER A 99 22.72 -7.89 -36.25
N PRO A 100 23.41 -9.02 -36.49
CA PRO A 100 24.57 -9.06 -37.38
C PRO A 100 24.18 -8.92 -38.86
N ASN A 101 22.91 -9.20 -39.21
CA ASN A 101 22.41 -9.03 -40.57
C ASN A 101 22.16 -7.55 -40.89
N GLU A 102 22.81 -7.06 -41.95
CA GLU A 102 22.75 -5.67 -42.41
C GLU A 102 21.33 -5.23 -42.78
N SER A 103 20.56 -6.05 -43.49
CA SER A 103 19.18 -5.71 -43.88
C SER A 103 18.26 -5.48 -42.68
N THR A 104 18.48 -6.22 -41.59
CA THR A 104 17.75 -6.03 -40.32
C THR A 104 18.15 -4.74 -39.63
N ASN A 105 19.44 -4.37 -39.70
CA ASN A 105 19.93 -3.11 -39.16
C ASN A 105 19.39 -1.92 -39.94
N ASP A 106 19.31 -2.03 -41.27
CA ASP A 106 18.73 -1.01 -42.14
C ASP A 106 17.24 -0.79 -41.84
N LEU A 107 16.49 -1.87 -41.58
CA LEU A 107 15.11 -1.76 -41.10
C LEU A 107 15.03 -0.98 -39.77
N TRP A 108 15.95 -1.24 -38.83
CA TRP A 108 16.03 -0.48 -37.57
C TRP A 108 16.30 1.01 -37.82
N ARG A 109 17.26 1.35 -38.69
CA ARG A 109 17.61 2.74 -39.07
C ARG A 109 16.46 3.45 -39.76
N ALA A 110 15.84 2.79 -40.75
CA ALA A 110 14.73 3.38 -41.52
C ALA A 110 13.52 3.71 -40.63
N THR A 111 13.30 2.90 -39.58
CA THR A 111 12.16 3.08 -38.68
C THR A 111 12.48 3.93 -37.45
N SER A 112 13.76 4.21 -37.12
CA SER A 112 14.15 4.88 -35.86
C SER A 112 13.55 6.27 -35.67
N ASN A 113 13.28 6.98 -36.76
CA ASN A 113 12.76 8.34 -36.74
C ASN A 113 11.22 8.38 -36.78
N HIS A 114 10.55 7.23 -36.79
CA HIS A 114 9.11 7.15 -36.84
C HIS A 114 8.49 7.62 -35.50
N THR A 115 7.48 8.47 -35.57
CA THR A 115 6.85 9.14 -34.40
C THR A 115 6.31 8.18 -33.33
N ASN A 116 5.91 6.97 -33.73
CA ASN A 116 5.42 5.93 -32.82
C ASN A 116 6.54 5.14 -32.10
N ILE A 117 7.82 5.38 -32.38
CA ILE A 117 8.93 4.68 -31.71
C ILE A 117 9.42 5.51 -30.53
N GLN A 118 8.98 5.12 -29.33
CA GLN A 118 9.43 5.72 -28.06
C GLN A 118 10.33 4.79 -27.24
N TYR A 119 10.67 3.62 -27.80
CA TYR A 119 11.23 2.50 -27.02
C TYR A 119 12.74 2.39 -27.11
N ASP A 120 13.36 3.09 -28.07
CA ASP A 120 14.82 3.12 -28.27
C ASP A 120 15.55 3.89 -27.16
N ALA A 121 14.82 4.73 -26.42
CA ALA A 121 15.33 5.40 -25.22
C ALA A 121 15.61 4.42 -24.06
N TYR A 122 15.05 3.20 -24.10
CA TYR A 122 15.24 2.19 -23.08
C TYR A 122 16.25 1.13 -23.52
N ASN A 123 17.25 0.86 -22.67
CA ASN A 123 18.27 -0.16 -22.91
C ASN A 123 17.80 -1.57 -22.52
N SER A 124 16.81 -1.66 -21.63
CA SER A 124 16.27 -2.93 -21.12
C SER A 124 14.82 -2.85 -20.66
N THR A 125 14.17 -4.02 -20.59
CA THR A 125 12.81 -4.17 -20.01
C THR A 125 12.74 -3.83 -18.53
N LYS A 126 13.88 -3.86 -17.82
CA LYS A 126 13.99 -3.47 -16.42
C LYS A 126 13.92 -1.95 -16.27
N GLU A 127 14.53 -1.20 -17.17
CA GLU A 127 14.44 0.27 -17.20
C GLU A 127 13.02 0.73 -17.49
N VAL A 128 12.32 0.08 -18.43
CA VAL A 128 10.89 0.33 -18.70
C VAL A 128 10.05 0.21 -17.43
N LEU A 129 10.21 -0.89 -16.67
CA LEU A 129 9.48 -1.07 -15.41
C LEU A 129 9.88 -0.07 -14.34
N LYS A 130 11.17 0.30 -14.28
CA LYS A 130 11.68 1.27 -13.32
C LYS A 130 11.05 2.64 -13.59
N ASP A 131 11.13 3.11 -14.82
CA ASP A 131 10.58 4.39 -15.28
C ASP A 131 9.06 4.48 -15.02
N PHE A 132 8.32 3.46 -15.44
CA PHE A 132 6.88 3.34 -15.19
C PHE A 132 6.54 3.44 -13.70
N ARG A 133 7.23 2.69 -12.84
CA ARG A 133 6.98 2.70 -11.40
C ARG A 133 7.36 4.02 -10.76
N SER A 134 8.50 4.63 -11.13
CA SER A 134 8.88 5.95 -10.64
C SER A 134 7.86 7.03 -11.03
N GLY A 135 7.27 6.94 -12.23
CA GLY A 135 6.18 7.82 -12.65
C GLY A 135 4.95 7.71 -11.74
N HIS A 136 4.55 6.50 -11.38
CA HIS A 136 3.43 6.28 -10.46
C HIS A 136 3.74 6.70 -9.01
N GLU A 137 4.97 6.52 -8.55
CA GLU A 137 5.41 7.01 -7.25
C GLU A 137 5.36 8.54 -7.19
N ASN A 138 5.90 9.22 -8.21
CA ASN A 138 5.84 10.68 -8.32
C ASN A 138 4.38 11.18 -8.33
N LYS A 139 3.50 10.51 -9.10
CA LYS A 139 2.06 10.80 -9.12
C LYS A 139 1.42 10.68 -7.74
N LEU A 140 1.74 9.64 -6.98
CA LEU A 140 1.22 9.46 -5.62
C LEU A 140 1.76 10.49 -4.64
N LEU A 141 3.02 10.90 -4.76
CA LEU A 141 3.64 11.85 -3.83
C LEU A 141 3.21 13.30 -4.09
N ASN A 142 3.14 13.69 -5.37
CA ASN A 142 3.09 15.10 -5.76
C ASN A 142 1.77 15.50 -6.45
N GLN A 143 1.03 14.57 -7.06
CA GLN A 143 -0.19 14.90 -7.82
C GLN A 143 -1.47 14.49 -7.09
N LEU A 144 -1.46 13.38 -6.34
CA LEU A 144 -2.67 12.80 -5.72
C LEU A 144 -2.80 13.16 -4.24
N THR A 145 -3.48 14.27 -3.94
CA THR A 145 -3.66 14.77 -2.57
C THR A 145 -4.38 13.79 -1.64
N SER A 146 -5.51 13.20 -2.07
CA SER A 146 -6.31 12.32 -1.21
C SER A 146 -5.85 10.86 -1.24
N GLN A 147 -5.62 10.31 -2.44
CA GLN A 147 -5.33 8.87 -2.63
C GLN A 147 -3.83 8.56 -2.47
N GLY A 148 -2.97 9.57 -2.57
CA GLY A 148 -1.52 9.45 -2.31
C GLY A 148 -1.13 9.73 -0.85
N SER A 149 -2.05 10.22 -0.02
CA SER A 149 -1.79 10.63 1.36
C SER A 149 -1.14 9.52 2.20
N PHE A 150 -1.70 8.30 2.15
CA PHE A 150 -1.12 7.14 2.85
C PHE A 150 0.31 6.86 2.39
N PHE A 151 0.53 6.76 1.08
CA PHE A 151 1.84 6.47 0.50
C PHE A 151 2.88 7.52 0.90
N CYS A 152 2.50 8.80 0.89
CA CYS A 152 3.34 9.91 1.31
C CYS A 152 3.70 9.82 2.80
N SER A 153 2.74 9.56 3.68
CA SER A 153 2.99 9.43 5.12
C SER A 153 3.88 8.23 5.45
N VAL A 154 3.60 7.07 4.87
CA VAL A 154 4.37 5.86 5.13
C VAL A 154 5.79 5.97 4.58
N THR A 155 5.99 6.56 3.40
CA THR A 155 7.33 6.78 2.84
C THR A 155 8.16 7.74 3.71
N LYS A 156 7.52 8.72 4.36
CA LYS A 156 8.20 9.71 5.22
C LYS A 156 8.48 9.20 6.64
N PHE A 157 7.61 8.34 7.18
CA PHE A 157 7.58 8.07 8.62
C PHE A 157 7.75 6.60 8.99
N ALA A 158 7.49 5.65 8.10
CA ALA A 158 7.61 4.23 8.41
C ALA A 158 9.04 3.72 8.21
N LEU A 159 9.39 2.67 8.93
CA LEU A 159 10.66 1.96 8.78
C LEU A 159 10.63 1.09 7.52
N PRO A 160 11.47 1.36 6.50
CA PRO A 160 11.41 0.63 5.24
C PRO A 160 11.67 -0.88 5.37
N GLN A 161 12.43 -1.29 6.39
CA GLN A 161 12.77 -2.70 6.62
C GLN A 161 11.52 -3.54 6.91
N LEU A 162 10.51 -2.94 7.55
CA LEU A 162 9.27 -3.61 7.92
C LEU A 162 8.27 -3.73 6.76
N ASN A 163 8.44 -2.98 5.67
CA ASN A 163 7.49 -3.00 4.55
C ASN A 163 7.35 -4.40 3.94
N LYS A 164 8.44 -5.20 3.92
CA LYS A 164 8.40 -6.58 3.45
C LYS A 164 7.50 -7.45 4.34
N VAL A 165 7.58 -7.28 5.66
CA VAL A 165 6.75 -8.00 6.63
C VAL A 165 5.27 -7.64 6.43
N TRP A 166 4.97 -6.35 6.29
CA TRP A 166 3.61 -5.87 6.03
C TRP A 166 3.04 -6.43 4.73
N SER A 167 3.84 -6.47 3.66
CA SER A 167 3.41 -7.05 2.40
C SER A 167 3.09 -8.54 2.52
N ILE A 168 3.92 -9.29 3.24
CA ILE A 168 3.67 -10.72 3.49
C ILE A 168 2.36 -10.92 4.27
N ALA A 169 2.17 -10.14 5.34
CA ALA A 169 0.97 -10.19 6.17
C ALA A 169 -0.29 -9.86 5.35
N GLN A 170 -0.26 -8.76 4.59
CA GLN A 170 -1.33 -8.36 3.68
C GLN A 170 -1.68 -9.49 2.71
N SER A 171 -0.67 -10.20 2.21
CA SER A 171 -0.85 -11.26 1.23
C SER A 171 -1.54 -12.53 1.75
N LYS A 172 -1.69 -12.66 3.08
CA LYS A 172 -2.35 -13.76 3.80
C LYS A 172 -3.75 -13.40 4.30
N LEU A 173 -4.18 -12.15 4.12
CA LEU A 173 -5.49 -11.70 4.58
C LEU A 173 -6.62 -12.42 3.83
N PRO A 174 -7.75 -12.75 4.49
CA PRO A 174 -8.95 -13.22 3.81
C PRO A 174 -9.47 -12.19 2.80
N LYS A 175 -10.20 -12.65 1.77
CA LYS A 175 -10.68 -11.82 0.64
C LYS A 175 -11.25 -10.46 1.07
N ASN A 176 -12.19 -10.45 2.02
CA ASN A 176 -12.89 -9.24 2.42
C ASN A 176 -11.96 -8.24 3.12
N ILE A 177 -11.07 -8.74 3.98
CA ILE A 177 -10.08 -7.93 4.69
C ILE A 177 -9.01 -7.43 3.71
N TYR A 178 -8.58 -8.26 2.77
CA TYR A 178 -7.64 -7.87 1.71
C TYR A 178 -8.17 -6.69 0.90
N ASN A 179 -9.40 -6.78 0.37
CA ASN A 179 -10.01 -5.70 -0.40
C ASN A 179 -10.28 -4.45 0.46
N PHE A 180 -10.68 -4.64 1.72
CA PHE A 180 -10.76 -3.54 2.67
C PHE A 180 -9.41 -2.82 2.84
N THR A 181 -8.32 -3.55 3.06
CA THR A 181 -6.97 -2.99 3.21
C THR A 181 -6.54 -2.22 1.96
N ILE A 182 -6.79 -2.75 0.75
CA ILE A 182 -6.45 -2.05 -0.51
C ILE A 182 -7.21 -0.73 -0.62
N ARG A 183 -8.51 -0.72 -0.33
CA ARG A 183 -9.31 0.51 -0.33
C ARG A 183 -8.90 1.48 0.76
N TYR A 184 -8.52 0.97 1.94
CA TYR A 184 -8.02 1.79 3.04
C TYR A 184 -6.74 2.53 2.61
N ILE A 185 -5.76 1.81 2.09
CA ILE A 185 -4.49 2.35 1.58
C ILE A 185 -4.74 3.41 0.48
N ASN A 186 -5.70 3.15 -0.41
CA ASN A 186 -6.05 4.08 -1.48
C ASN A 186 -6.99 5.22 -1.05
N ASN A 187 -7.37 5.29 0.23
CA ASN A 187 -8.38 6.21 0.75
C ASN A 187 -9.65 6.23 -0.12
N SER A 188 -10.15 5.05 -0.45
CA SER A 188 -11.31 4.82 -1.30
C SER A 188 -12.40 3.99 -0.60
N LEU A 189 -12.40 3.98 0.73
CA LEU A 189 -13.51 3.46 1.53
C LEU A 189 -14.69 4.47 1.51
N PRO A 190 -15.94 4.00 1.63
CA PRO A 190 -17.14 4.83 1.52
C PRO A 190 -17.41 5.65 2.79
N THR A 191 -16.46 6.50 3.21
CA THR A 191 -16.70 7.51 4.25
C THR A 191 -17.65 8.58 3.73
N ARG A 192 -18.41 9.30 4.57
CA ARG A 192 -19.31 10.35 4.05
C ARG A 192 -18.59 11.41 3.21
N LYS A 193 -17.35 11.77 3.57
CA LYS A 193 -16.53 12.67 2.74
C LYS A 193 -16.20 12.08 1.36
N ASN A 194 -15.92 10.79 1.26
CA ASN A 194 -15.70 10.13 -0.04
C ASN A 194 -17.01 9.96 -0.82
N LEU A 195 -18.11 9.61 -0.16
CA LEU A 195 -19.43 9.53 -0.79
C LEU A 195 -19.88 10.88 -1.35
N ASN A 196 -19.59 11.98 -0.65
CA ASN A 196 -19.80 13.34 -1.14
C ASN A 196 -18.92 13.66 -2.35
N ARG A 197 -17.63 13.32 -2.30
CA ARG A 197 -16.74 13.44 -3.47
C ARG A 197 -17.23 12.64 -4.69
N TRP A 198 -17.91 11.53 -4.46
CA TRP A 198 -18.48 10.70 -5.53
C TRP A 198 -19.88 11.14 -5.96
N ALA A 199 -20.40 12.25 -5.43
CA ALA A 199 -21.75 12.75 -5.68
C ALA A 199 -22.86 11.72 -5.34
N ILE A 200 -22.60 10.80 -4.40
CA ILE A 200 -23.57 9.82 -3.90
C ILE A 200 -24.34 10.35 -2.69
N SER A 201 -23.68 11.16 -1.85
CA SER A 201 -24.28 11.76 -0.64
C SER A 201 -24.04 13.26 -0.62
N PRO A 202 -25.06 14.11 -0.37
CA PRO A 202 -24.86 15.56 -0.28
C PRO A 202 -24.08 15.96 0.98
N ASN A 203 -24.16 15.18 2.05
CA ASN A 203 -23.52 15.49 3.33
C ASN A 203 -22.18 14.75 3.49
N SER A 204 -21.13 15.50 3.86
CA SER A 204 -19.78 15.00 4.14
C SER A 204 -19.49 14.71 5.62
N ASP A 205 -20.39 15.10 6.51
CA ASP A 205 -20.11 15.25 7.94
C ASP A 205 -20.60 14.05 8.74
N CYS A 206 -19.91 13.77 9.84
CA CYS A 206 -20.24 12.65 10.70
C CYS A 206 -21.60 12.87 11.36
N SER A 207 -22.40 11.80 11.41
CA SER A 207 -23.72 11.82 12.04
C SER A 207 -23.73 12.09 13.54
N PHE A 208 -22.59 11.98 14.23
CA PHE A 208 -22.50 12.12 15.67
C PHE A 208 -21.85 13.43 16.10
N CYS A 209 -20.62 13.71 15.65
CA CYS A 209 -19.88 14.92 16.04
C CYS A 209 -19.98 16.08 15.04
N LEU A 210 -20.68 15.89 13.91
CA LEU A 210 -20.86 16.91 12.86
C LEU A 210 -19.56 17.42 12.22
N SER A 211 -18.41 16.79 12.50
CA SER A 211 -17.15 17.09 11.83
C SER A 211 -17.04 16.34 10.50
N PRO A 212 -16.26 16.84 9.51
CA PRO A 212 -16.08 16.16 8.23
C PRO A 212 -15.60 14.70 8.37
N GLU A 213 -16.39 13.75 7.88
CA GLU A 213 -16.15 12.32 8.08
C GLU A 213 -15.11 11.77 7.08
N THR A 214 -13.86 12.11 7.35
CA THR A 214 -12.68 11.56 6.68
C THR A 214 -12.36 10.15 7.18
N LEU A 215 -11.46 9.44 6.48
CA LEU A 215 -10.90 8.19 6.99
C LEU A 215 -10.16 8.39 8.32
N LEU A 216 -9.35 9.46 8.44
CA LEU A 216 -8.73 9.89 9.71
C LEU A 216 -9.77 10.00 10.83
N HIS A 217 -10.88 10.68 10.55
CA HIS A 217 -11.94 10.91 11.52
C HIS A 217 -12.53 9.59 12.03
N ILE A 218 -12.91 8.69 11.12
CA ILE A 218 -13.47 7.38 11.48
C ILE A 218 -12.46 6.52 12.26
N VAL A 219 -11.18 6.59 11.88
CA VAL A 219 -10.15 5.67 12.36
C VAL A 219 -9.47 6.16 13.64
N ALA A 220 -9.39 7.46 13.89
CA ALA A 220 -8.63 7.98 15.03
C ALA A 220 -9.09 9.36 15.54
N GLY A 221 -10.15 9.95 14.98
CA GLY A 221 -10.52 11.34 15.27
C GLY A 221 -11.87 11.54 15.96
N CYS A 222 -12.82 10.62 15.79
CA CYS A 222 -14.16 10.80 16.34
C CYS A 222 -14.23 10.44 17.83
N GLN A 223 -14.64 11.39 18.67
CA GLN A 223 -14.86 11.14 20.11
C GLN A 223 -15.93 10.08 20.39
N PHE A 224 -16.92 9.94 19.51
CA PHE A 224 -17.99 8.94 19.63
C PHE A 224 -17.55 7.53 19.25
N TYR A 225 -16.35 7.36 18.69
CA TYR A 225 -15.76 6.05 18.36
C TYR A 225 -14.60 5.67 19.30
N LEU A 226 -14.49 6.34 20.45
CA LEU A 226 -13.41 6.11 21.41
C LEU A 226 -13.38 4.65 21.88
N ASP A 227 -14.54 4.04 22.10
CA ASP A 227 -14.70 2.61 22.40
C ASP A 227 -14.00 1.71 21.37
N ARG A 228 -14.17 2.01 20.07
CA ARG A 228 -13.54 1.26 18.97
C ARG A 228 -12.03 1.48 18.92
N PHE A 229 -11.57 2.67 19.30
CA PHE A 229 -10.15 2.99 19.36
C PHE A 229 -9.49 2.23 20.51
N THR A 230 -10.10 2.26 21.69
CA THR A 230 -9.69 1.51 22.88
C THR A 230 -9.70 0.01 22.60
N TRP A 231 -10.74 -0.51 21.95
CA TRP A 231 -10.81 -1.94 21.59
C TRP A 231 -9.66 -2.35 20.67
N ARG A 232 -9.38 -1.59 19.59
CA ARG A 232 -8.24 -1.90 18.69
C ARG A 232 -6.90 -1.79 19.39
N HIS A 233 -6.73 -0.75 20.22
CA HIS A 233 -5.54 -0.55 21.03
C HIS A 233 -5.29 -1.77 21.94
N ASN A 234 -6.29 -2.10 22.75
CA ASN A 234 -6.21 -3.19 23.72
C ASN A 234 -6.08 -4.54 23.03
N SER A 235 -6.65 -4.74 21.85
CA SER A 235 -6.49 -5.98 21.08
C SER A 235 -5.02 -6.22 20.68
N VAL A 236 -4.36 -5.19 20.17
CA VAL A 236 -2.93 -5.26 19.79
C VAL A 236 -2.06 -5.37 21.04
N LEU A 237 -2.36 -4.59 22.07
CA LEU A 237 -1.66 -4.63 23.35
C LEU A 237 -1.74 -6.01 24.00
N ASN A 238 -2.91 -6.63 23.99
CA ASN A 238 -3.14 -7.95 24.58
C ASN A 238 -2.36 -9.04 23.84
N PHE A 239 -2.27 -8.95 22.51
CA PHE A 239 -1.41 -9.83 21.71
C PHE A 239 0.07 -9.68 22.09
N PHE A 240 0.56 -8.45 22.22
CA PHE A 240 1.94 -8.21 22.66
C PHE A 240 2.18 -8.71 24.08
N ALA A 241 1.25 -8.46 25.01
CA ALA A 241 1.37 -8.90 26.39
C ALA A 241 1.51 -10.43 26.49
N HIS A 242 0.61 -11.19 25.86
CA HIS A 242 0.71 -12.66 25.85
C HIS A 242 1.98 -13.17 25.17
N THR A 243 2.44 -12.51 24.11
CA THR A 243 3.68 -12.91 23.41
C THR A 243 4.92 -12.63 24.24
N LEU A 244 4.95 -11.51 24.97
CA LEU A 244 6.09 -11.12 25.81
C LEU A 244 6.10 -11.84 27.15
N GLN A 245 4.96 -12.34 27.63
CA GLN A 245 4.88 -13.13 28.85
C GLN A 245 5.68 -14.43 28.77
N THR A 246 5.92 -14.95 27.56
CA THR A 246 6.72 -16.16 27.33
C THR A 246 8.22 -15.89 27.30
N VAL A 247 8.67 -14.66 27.54
CA VAL A 247 10.10 -14.33 27.56
C VAL A 247 10.68 -14.71 28.92
N ASP A 248 11.50 -15.75 28.93
CA ASP A 248 12.16 -16.27 30.13
C ASP A 248 13.03 -15.20 30.80
N GLY A 249 13.04 -15.22 32.13
CA GLY A 249 13.82 -14.29 32.93
C GLY A 249 13.28 -12.85 32.90
N SER A 250 12.01 -12.64 32.55
CA SER A 250 11.37 -11.33 32.58
C SER A 250 10.05 -11.34 33.34
N THR A 251 9.71 -10.21 33.96
CA THR A 251 8.40 -9.95 34.56
C THR A 251 7.69 -8.90 33.72
N LEU A 252 6.55 -9.29 33.16
CA LEU A 252 5.70 -8.41 32.37
C LEU A 252 4.67 -7.67 33.25
N TYR A 253 4.49 -6.39 32.98
CA TYR A 253 3.40 -5.56 33.48
C TYR A 253 2.67 -4.95 32.29
N ALA A 254 1.34 -4.92 32.31
CA ALA A 254 0.53 -4.41 31.20
C ALA A 254 -0.68 -3.64 31.69
N ASP A 255 -1.03 -2.53 31.02
CA ASP A 255 -2.27 -1.80 31.26
C ASP A 255 -3.48 -2.53 30.65
N LEU A 256 -3.74 -3.74 31.15
CA LEU A 256 -4.80 -4.63 30.71
C LEU A 256 -5.31 -5.45 31.89
N ASN A 257 -6.58 -5.87 31.81
CA ASN A 257 -7.15 -6.79 32.77
C ASN A 257 -6.43 -8.15 32.71
N GLY A 258 -6.12 -8.73 33.87
CA GLY A 258 -5.44 -10.04 33.97
C GLY A 258 -3.91 -9.96 34.02
N PHE A 259 -3.31 -8.76 33.95
CA PHE A 259 -1.87 -8.56 34.07
C PHE A 259 -1.51 -7.73 35.31
N LYS A 260 -0.25 -7.83 35.75
CA LYS A 260 0.29 -6.93 36.78
C LYS A 260 0.27 -5.49 36.25
N SER A 261 -0.25 -4.56 37.03
CA SER A 261 -0.34 -3.16 36.61
C SER A 261 1.05 -2.51 36.52
N PRO A 262 1.35 -1.75 35.44
CA PRO A 262 2.57 -0.95 35.31
C PRO A 262 2.76 0.06 36.46
N SER A 263 1.67 0.49 37.09
CA SER A 263 1.70 1.41 38.22
C SER A 263 2.42 0.86 39.45
N ILE A 264 2.63 -0.46 39.53
CA ILE A 264 3.43 -1.10 40.59
C ILE A 264 4.88 -0.57 40.57
N LEU A 265 5.45 -0.34 39.39
CA LEU A 265 6.82 0.15 39.24
C LEU A 265 6.89 1.67 38.99
N THR A 266 5.88 2.22 38.34
CA THR A 266 5.92 3.60 37.82
C THR A 266 5.01 4.58 38.56
N GLY A 267 4.30 4.10 39.59
CA GLY A 267 3.32 4.87 40.35
C GLY A 267 2.03 5.13 39.56
N ASN A 268 1.15 5.94 40.14
CA ASN A 268 -0.14 6.28 39.52
C ASN A 268 -0.04 7.45 38.53
N THR A 269 1.04 8.23 38.59
CA THR A 269 1.26 9.41 37.73
C THR A 269 1.55 9.02 36.29
N TYR A 270 2.36 7.98 36.10
CA TYR A 270 2.68 7.44 34.79
C TYR A 270 2.20 6.00 34.70
N ARG A 271 1.45 5.69 33.64
CA ARG A 271 0.94 4.34 33.38
C ARG A 271 1.24 3.99 31.92
N PRO A 272 2.46 3.48 31.64
CA PRO A 272 2.81 2.97 30.32
C PRO A 272 1.93 1.77 29.93
N ASP A 273 1.78 1.52 28.64
CA ASP A 273 0.95 0.40 28.18
C ASP A 273 1.56 -0.98 28.53
N LEU A 274 2.89 -1.13 28.41
CA LEU A 274 3.64 -2.32 28.86
C LEU A 274 4.97 -1.93 29.52
N LEU A 275 5.36 -2.74 30.52
CA LEU A 275 6.72 -2.78 31.07
C LEU A 275 7.24 -4.21 31.03
N LEU A 276 8.50 -4.38 30.65
CA LEU A 276 9.21 -5.65 30.72
C LEU A 276 10.44 -5.49 31.61
N ALA A 277 10.39 -6.03 32.82
CA ALA A 277 11.51 -6.03 33.76
C ALA A 277 12.31 -7.32 33.59
N CYS A 278 13.54 -7.23 33.09
CA CYS A 278 14.42 -8.37 32.85
C CYS A 278 15.29 -8.68 34.07
N SER A 279 15.67 -9.95 34.23
CA SER A 279 16.52 -10.45 35.32
C SER A 279 17.90 -9.81 35.34
N ASN A 280 18.38 -9.30 34.21
CA ASN A 280 19.63 -8.55 34.09
C ASN A 280 19.54 -7.09 34.59
N GLY A 281 18.41 -6.69 35.20
CA GLY A 281 18.16 -5.34 35.69
C GLY A 281 17.68 -4.34 34.64
N SER A 282 17.51 -4.75 33.38
CA SER A 282 16.99 -3.86 32.33
C SER A 282 15.46 -3.73 32.43
N LEU A 283 14.95 -2.51 32.28
CA LEU A 283 13.52 -2.23 32.21
C LEU A 283 13.16 -1.63 30.85
N TYR A 284 12.31 -2.33 30.10
CA TYR A 284 11.79 -1.83 28.82
C TYR A 284 10.41 -1.22 29.02
N VAL A 285 10.26 0.05 28.64
CA VAL A 285 8.98 0.76 28.61
C VAL A 285 8.45 0.78 27.19
N VAL A 286 7.26 0.23 26.96
CA VAL A 286 6.64 0.18 25.64
C VAL A 286 5.27 0.85 25.69
N GLU A 287 5.13 1.89 24.86
CA GLU A 287 3.88 2.60 24.67
C GLU A 287 3.35 2.34 23.27
N LEU A 288 2.12 1.84 23.19
CA LEU A 288 1.41 1.61 21.94
C LEU A 288 0.64 2.88 21.55
N THR A 289 0.51 3.13 20.26
CA THR A 289 -0.40 4.16 19.76
C THR A 289 -1.04 3.70 18.47
N THR A 290 -2.36 3.54 18.49
CA THR A 290 -3.19 3.21 17.33
C THR A 290 -3.71 4.48 16.66
N GLY A 291 -2.80 5.23 16.05
CA GLY A 291 -3.11 6.48 15.35
C GLY A 291 -3.33 6.32 13.84
N TYR A 292 -3.52 7.45 13.17
CA TYR A 292 -3.55 7.53 11.70
C TYR A 292 -2.19 7.95 11.15
N GLU A 293 -1.86 7.52 9.93
CA GLU A 293 -0.51 7.58 9.36
C GLU A 293 0.02 9.01 9.23
N THR A 294 -0.87 9.98 8.98
CA THR A 294 -0.49 11.40 8.86
C THR A 294 -0.02 12.01 10.18
N ASN A 295 -0.37 11.41 11.32
CA ASN A 295 -0.06 11.95 12.65
C ASN A 295 1.02 11.14 13.41
N LEU A 296 1.71 10.20 12.75
CA LEU A 296 2.68 9.31 13.38
C LEU A 296 3.78 10.08 14.15
N LYS A 297 4.40 11.09 13.55
CA LYS A 297 5.46 11.88 14.22
C LYS A 297 4.97 12.62 15.46
N ASN A 298 3.81 13.26 15.37
CA ASN A 298 3.24 14.01 16.49
C ASN A 298 2.86 13.07 17.64
N ASN A 299 2.33 11.89 17.33
CA ASN A 299 2.04 10.87 18.33
C ASN A 299 3.30 10.41 19.06
N VAL A 300 4.39 10.12 18.32
CA VAL A 300 5.68 9.76 18.92
C VAL A 300 6.21 10.88 19.80
N LYS A 301 6.21 12.13 19.31
CA LYS A 301 6.65 13.30 20.09
C LYS A 301 5.85 13.43 21.39
N ARG A 302 4.52 13.45 21.30
CA ARG A 302 3.62 13.56 22.45
C ARG A 302 3.87 12.49 23.52
N LYS A 303 4.05 11.22 23.12
CA LYS A 303 4.31 10.12 24.06
C LYS A 303 5.72 10.19 24.66
N LYS A 304 6.74 10.54 23.87
CA LYS A 304 8.10 10.78 24.38
C LYS A 304 8.12 11.91 25.40
N ASP A 305 7.39 13.00 25.13
CA ASP A 305 7.29 14.13 26.03
C ASP A 305 6.57 13.74 27.33
N LYS A 306 5.49 12.95 27.25
CA LYS A 306 4.75 12.44 28.41
C LYS A 306 5.63 11.62 29.36
N TYR A 307 6.45 10.70 28.85
CA TYR A 307 7.25 9.78 29.68
C TYR A 307 8.69 10.25 29.94
N ARG A 308 9.03 11.48 29.54
CA ARG A 308 10.40 12.00 29.62
C ARG A 308 10.94 12.00 31.06
N GLU A 309 10.14 12.47 32.02
CA GLU A 309 10.55 12.54 33.42
C GLU A 309 10.59 11.15 34.06
N LEU A 310 9.65 10.26 33.72
CA LEU A 310 9.68 8.87 34.17
C LEU A 310 11.00 8.18 33.81
N LEU A 311 11.46 8.36 32.57
CA LEU A 311 12.72 7.78 32.09
C LEU A 311 13.97 8.40 32.72
N ARG A 312 13.86 9.53 33.43
CA ARG A 312 14.98 10.11 34.21
C ARG A 312 15.01 9.60 35.65
N GLN A 313 13.89 9.07 36.14
CA GLN A 313 13.72 8.60 37.51
C GLN A 313 13.98 7.09 37.65
N LEU A 314 13.88 6.34 36.56
CA LEU A 314 14.20 4.92 36.43
C LEU A 314 15.66 4.72 36.00
#